data_AF-A0A336ME60-F1
#
_entry.id   AF-A0A336ME60-F1
#
_cell.length_a   1.000
_cell.length_b   1.000
_cell.length_c   1.000
_cell.angle_alpha   90.00
_cell.angle_beta   90.00
_cell.angle_gamma   90.00
#
_symmetry.space_group_name_H-M   'P 1'
#
loop_
_entity.id
_entity.type
_entity.pdbx_description
1 polymer ?
#
loop_
_entity_poly.entity_id
_entity_poly.type
_entity_poly.pdbx_seq_one_letter_code
_entity_poly.pdbx_strand_id
1 'polypeptide(L)'
;MQWLLVSPQLRNTFASLGEFQHDRYVVNKECSTVLKEIIYKLAVEDHTLRTYRRAIGFGQNIKNDLIPLLVNANDDEIIDLTIRLLVSLTVPLECVLSVDVMSRSEVGRHTIFELNHLLISAKHAFVEPHSN
;
A
#
# COMPACT_ATOMS: atom_id res chain seq x y z
N MET A 1 -19.09 -3.97 -9.57
CA MET A 1 -17.82 -4.60 -9.98
C MET A 1 -16.86 -3.61 -10.67
N GLN A 2 -16.80 -2.34 -10.24
CA GLN A 2 -15.80 -1.38 -10.77
C GLN A 2 -14.45 -1.45 -10.04
N TRP A 3 -14.40 -2.03 -8.84
CA TRP A 3 -13.15 -2.20 -8.07
C TRP A 3 -12.18 -3.20 -8.71
N LEU A 4 -12.68 -4.21 -9.43
CA LEU A 4 -11.85 -5.12 -10.24
C LEU A 4 -11.10 -4.38 -11.35
N LEU A 5 -11.65 -3.27 -11.85
CA LEU A 5 -11.02 -2.45 -12.89
C LEU A 5 -9.97 -1.49 -12.37
N VAL A 6 -9.84 -1.27 -11.04
CA VAL A 6 -8.76 -0.48 -10.40
C VAL A 6 -7.52 -1.36 -10.17
N SER A 7 -7.71 -2.67 -10.08
CA SER A 7 -6.62 -3.64 -9.88
C SER A 7 -5.52 -3.59 -10.97
N PRO A 8 -5.80 -3.38 -12.28
CA PRO A 8 -4.76 -3.38 -13.30
C PRO A 8 -3.92 -2.10 -13.28
N GLN A 9 -4.53 -0.92 -13.09
CA GLN A 9 -3.76 0.33 -13.04
C GLN A 9 -2.93 0.38 -11.77
N LEU A 10 -3.45 -0.10 -10.63
CA LEU A 10 -2.67 -0.19 -9.39
C LEU A 10 -1.49 -1.17 -9.53
N ARG A 11 -1.73 -2.35 -10.12
CA ARG A 11 -0.67 -3.32 -10.40
C ARG A 11 0.40 -2.72 -11.31
N ASN A 12 0.02 -1.94 -12.32
CA ASN A 12 0.96 -1.27 -13.21
C ASN A 12 1.74 -0.14 -12.49
N THR A 13 1.10 0.61 -11.59
CA THR A 13 1.78 1.65 -10.80
C THR A 13 2.85 1.03 -9.88
N PHE A 14 2.54 -0.03 -9.13
CA PHE A 14 3.52 -0.67 -8.24
C PHE A 14 4.61 -1.42 -9.00
N ALA A 15 4.28 -2.06 -10.13
CA ALA A 15 5.29 -2.65 -11.02
C ALA A 15 6.27 -1.61 -11.58
N SER A 16 5.90 -0.32 -11.57
CA SER A 16 6.79 0.77 -12.00
C SER A 16 7.77 1.22 -10.91
N LEU A 17 7.63 0.76 -9.65
CA LEU A 17 8.58 1.05 -8.57
C LEU A 17 9.89 0.29 -8.72
N GLY A 18 9.81 -0.94 -9.19
CA GLY A 18 10.93 -1.85 -9.34
C GLY A 18 10.46 -3.29 -9.56
N GLU A 19 11.41 -4.17 -9.78
CA GLU A 19 11.15 -5.59 -10.00
C GLU A 19 12.26 -6.45 -9.40
N PHE A 20 11.92 -7.69 -9.03
CA PHE A 20 12.93 -8.68 -8.67
C PHE A 20 13.61 -9.21 -9.93
N GLN A 21 14.89 -8.90 -10.10
CA GLN A 21 15.74 -9.51 -11.11
C GLN A 21 16.59 -10.58 -10.44
N HIS A 22 16.25 -11.84 -10.68
CA HIS A 22 16.82 -13.01 -10.00
C HIS A 22 16.49 -13.02 -8.51
N ASP A 23 17.34 -12.41 -7.69
CA ASP A 23 17.25 -12.40 -6.22
C ASP A 23 17.49 -11.00 -5.62
N ARG A 24 17.60 -9.99 -6.49
CA ARG A 24 17.77 -8.60 -6.08
C ARG A 24 16.59 -7.78 -6.59
N TYR A 25 16.03 -6.96 -5.71
CA TYR A 25 15.05 -5.96 -6.10
C TYR A 25 15.77 -4.79 -6.78
N VAL A 26 15.47 -4.57 -8.06
CA VAL A 26 16.06 -3.49 -8.85
C VAL A 26 15.07 -2.32 -8.87
N VAL A 27 15.48 -1.22 -8.27
CA VAL A 27 14.69 0.01 -8.19
C VAL A 27 14.64 0.70 -9.56
N ASN A 28 13.45 1.11 -9.99
CA ASN A 28 13.26 1.83 -11.25
C ASN A 28 13.78 3.28 -11.14
N LYS A 29 14.27 3.84 -12.24
CA LYS A 29 14.73 5.24 -12.34
C LYS A 29 13.62 6.25 -12.01
N GLU A 30 12.36 5.93 -12.30
CA GLU A 30 11.21 6.81 -12.06
C GLU A 30 10.53 6.56 -10.69
N CYS A 31 11.14 5.74 -9.82
CA CYS A 31 10.54 5.32 -8.56
C CYS A 31 10.11 6.49 -7.66
N SER A 32 10.92 7.54 -7.51
CA SER A 32 10.57 8.74 -6.73
C SER A 32 9.29 9.41 -7.24
N THR A 33 9.13 9.55 -8.55
CA THR A 33 7.93 10.12 -9.18
C THR A 33 6.69 9.26 -8.91
N VAL A 34 6.83 7.94 -9.08
CA VAL A 34 5.75 6.98 -8.85
C VAL A 34 5.33 6.96 -7.37
N LEU A 35 6.28 6.97 -6.43
CA LEU A 35 5.98 7.06 -4.99
C LEU A 35 5.20 8.32 -4.64
N LYS A 36 5.62 9.49 -5.17
CA LYS A 36 4.92 10.76 -4.98
C LYS A 36 3.49 10.69 -5.52
N GLU A 37 3.28 10.04 -6.66
CA GLU A 37 1.95 9.85 -7.24
C GLU A 37 1.07 8.95 -6.36
N ILE A 38 1.60 7.84 -5.83
CA ILE A 38 0.88 6.93 -4.92
C ILE A 38 0.48 7.68 -3.64
N ILE A 39 1.41 8.43 -3.04
CA ILE A 39 1.15 9.23 -1.84
C ILE A 39 0.05 10.27 -2.12
N TYR A 40 0.14 10.96 -3.26
CA TYR A 40 -0.88 11.92 -3.67
C TYR A 40 -2.25 11.25 -3.82
N LYS A 41 -2.32 10.11 -4.53
CA LYS A 41 -3.56 9.33 -4.73
C LYS A 41 -4.17 8.84 -3.41
N LEU A 42 -3.35 8.47 -2.42
CA LEU A 42 -3.81 8.15 -1.07
C LEU A 42 -4.35 9.38 -0.33
N ALA A 43 -3.75 10.54 -0.53
CA ALA A 43 -4.18 11.78 0.14
C ALA A 43 -5.54 12.28 -0.38
N VAL A 44 -5.81 12.10 -1.68
CA VAL A 44 -7.05 12.55 -2.34
C VAL A 44 -8.09 11.44 -2.51
N GLU A 45 -7.89 10.26 -1.92
CA GLU A 45 -8.82 9.14 -2.04
C GLU A 45 -10.18 9.45 -1.40
N ASP A 46 -11.23 8.76 -1.85
CA ASP A 46 -12.53 8.85 -1.20
C ASP A 46 -12.45 8.36 0.25
N HIS A 47 -12.74 9.26 1.20
CA HIS A 47 -12.60 8.97 2.63
C HIS A 47 -13.60 7.95 3.18
N THR A 48 -14.70 7.68 2.45
CA THR A 48 -15.73 6.72 2.82
C THR A 48 -15.39 5.34 2.29
N LEU A 49 -15.02 5.24 1.02
CA LEU A 49 -14.78 3.97 0.34
C LEU A 49 -13.35 3.46 0.52
N ARG A 50 -12.38 4.37 0.71
CA ARG A 50 -10.94 4.08 0.88
C ARG A 50 -10.41 3.12 -0.19
N THR A 51 -10.93 3.28 -1.42
CA THR A 51 -10.77 2.31 -2.50
C THR A 51 -9.31 2.08 -2.87
N TYR A 52 -8.49 3.15 -2.85
CA TYR A 52 -7.09 3.07 -3.26
C TYR A 52 -6.27 2.32 -2.21
N ARG A 53 -6.42 2.68 -0.93
CA ARG A 53 -5.82 1.97 0.19
C ARG A 53 -6.19 0.48 0.24
N ARG A 54 -7.47 0.16 0.02
CA ARG A 54 -7.96 -1.23 -0.04
C ARG A 54 -7.33 -2.01 -1.19
N ALA A 55 -7.20 -1.40 -2.36
CA ALA A 55 -6.56 -2.01 -3.51
C ALA A 55 -5.07 -2.31 -3.26
N ILE A 56 -4.34 -1.43 -2.56
CA ILE A 56 -2.95 -1.67 -2.11
C ILE A 56 -2.88 -2.88 -1.17
N GLY A 57 -3.82 -2.99 -0.24
CA GLY A 57 -3.92 -4.14 0.67
C GLY A 57 -4.16 -5.45 -0.08
N PHE A 58 -5.10 -5.43 -1.02
CA PHE A 58 -5.41 -6.61 -1.85
C PHE A 58 -4.21 -7.05 -2.70
N GLY A 59 -3.45 -6.10 -3.26
CA GLY A 59 -2.25 -6.38 -4.04
C GLY A 59 -1.04 -6.87 -3.23
N GLN A 60 -1.13 -6.86 -1.88
CA GLN A 60 -0.02 -7.17 -0.98
C GLN A 60 1.23 -6.34 -1.27
N ASN A 61 1.05 -5.11 -1.77
CA ASN A 61 2.15 -4.28 -2.27
C ASN A 61 3.15 -3.85 -1.18
N ILE A 62 2.74 -3.86 0.09
CA ILE A 62 3.67 -3.64 1.20
C ILE A 62 4.75 -4.73 1.21
N LYS A 63 4.35 -6.01 1.13
CA LYS A 63 5.26 -7.16 1.16
C LYS A 63 6.07 -7.27 -0.13
N ASN A 64 5.42 -7.11 -1.27
CA ASN A 64 6.00 -7.41 -2.57
C ASN A 64 6.85 -6.27 -3.15
N ASP A 65 6.55 -5.02 -2.80
CA ASP A 65 7.19 -3.84 -3.39
C ASP A 65 7.86 -2.96 -2.32
N LEU A 66 7.10 -2.49 -1.31
CA LEU A 66 7.60 -1.46 -0.39
C LEU A 66 8.69 -1.94 0.56
N ILE A 67 8.59 -3.15 1.11
CA ILE A 67 9.64 -3.73 1.95
C ILE A 67 10.92 -3.99 1.12
N PRO A 68 10.86 -4.68 -0.04
CA PRO A 68 12.02 -4.83 -0.91
C PRO A 68 12.65 -3.50 -1.33
N LEU A 69 11.82 -2.49 -1.60
CA LEU A 69 12.28 -1.14 -1.92
C LEU A 69 13.06 -0.51 -0.76
N LEU A 70 12.59 -0.63 0.49
CA LEU A 70 13.35 -0.15 1.67
C LEU A 70 14.70 -0.84 1.83
N VAL A 71 14.79 -2.14 1.52
CA VAL A 71 16.02 -2.92 1.70
C VAL A 71 17.05 -2.62 0.60
N ASN A 72 16.58 -2.32 -0.63
CA ASN A 72 17.44 -2.24 -1.81
C ASN A 72 17.65 -0.81 -2.35
N ALA A 73 16.87 0.17 -1.89
CA ALA A 73 17.08 1.56 -2.26
C ALA A 73 18.38 2.11 -1.66
N ASN A 74 19.18 2.79 -2.48
CA ASN A 74 20.38 3.51 -2.06
C ASN A 74 20.20 5.04 -2.08
N ASP A 75 19.01 5.51 -2.44
CA ASP A 75 18.67 6.93 -2.53
C ASP A 75 17.82 7.34 -1.33
N ASP A 76 18.33 8.30 -0.56
CA ASP A 76 17.67 8.81 0.65
C ASP A 76 16.26 9.36 0.37
N GLU A 77 16.02 9.96 -0.80
CA GLU A 77 14.70 10.47 -1.18
C GLU A 77 13.70 9.32 -1.34
N ILE A 78 14.12 8.24 -2.00
CA ILE A 78 13.27 7.06 -2.21
C ILE A 78 12.94 6.40 -0.87
N ILE A 79 13.92 6.30 0.03
CA ILE A 79 13.70 5.76 1.38
C ILE A 79 12.71 6.63 2.16
N ASP A 80 12.90 7.95 2.19
CA ASP A 80 12.00 8.89 2.87
C ASP A 80 10.56 8.79 2.34
N LEU A 81 10.38 8.79 1.02
CA LEU A 81 9.07 8.63 0.39
C LEU A 81 8.43 7.27 0.71
N THR A 82 9.21 6.20 0.72
CA THR A 82 8.73 4.85 1.03
C THR A 82 8.27 4.77 2.48
N ILE A 83 9.02 5.35 3.42
CA ILE A 83 8.63 5.44 4.84
C ILE A 83 7.35 6.27 4.98
N ARG A 84 7.23 7.43 4.32
CA ARG A 84 6.00 8.24 4.35
C ARG A 84 4.79 7.45 3.85
N LEU A 85 4.94 6.70 2.77
CA LEU A 85 3.90 5.84 2.24
C LEU A 85 3.50 4.75 3.23
N LEU A 86 4.47 4.06 3.84
CA LEU A 86 4.22 3.03 4.85
C LEU A 86 3.54 3.57 6.09
N VAL A 87 3.97 4.73 6.60
CA VAL A 87 3.32 5.41 7.71
C VAL A 87 1.88 5.74 7.34
N SER A 88 1.64 6.31 6.15
CA SER A 88 0.29 6.59 5.67
C SER A 88 -0.57 5.32 5.63
N LEU A 89 -0.05 4.20 5.13
CA LEU A 89 -0.77 2.93 5.00
C LEU A 89 -1.04 2.23 6.33
N THR A 90 -0.20 2.43 7.33
CA THR A 90 -0.27 1.76 8.64
C THR A 90 -0.91 2.59 9.76
N VAL A 91 -1.46 3.76 9.43
CA VAL A 91 -2.30 4.55 10.34
C VAL A 91 -3.43 3.66 10.92
N PRO A 92 -3.69 3.69 12.25
CA PRO A 92 -4.80 2.96 12.85
C PRO A 92 -6.14 3.22 12.15
N LEU A 93 -6.96 2.18 12.00
CA LEU A 93 -8.21 2.24 11.24
C LEU A 93 -9.12 3.38 11.71
N GLU A 94 -9.18 3.60 13.02
CA GLU A 94 -10.02 4.60 13.69
C GLU A 94 -9.60 6.04 13.35
N CYS A 95 -8.34 6.25 12.94
CA CYS A 95 -7.86 7.52 12.43
C CYS A 95 -8.19 7.72 10.94
N VAL A 96 -8.55 6.65 10.23
CA VAL A 96 -8.86 6.67 8.79
C VAL A 96 -10.37 6.82 8.55
N LEU A 97 -11.22 6.22 9.39
CA LEU A 97 -12.68 6.31 9.27
C LEU A 97 -13.40 6.13 10.62
N SER A 98 -14.67 6.55 10.67
CA SER A 98 -15.52 6.30 11.83
C SER A 98 -16.10 4.88 11.78
N VAL A 99 -15.60 3.99 12.63
CA VAL A 99 -16.05 2.59 12.71
C VAL A 99 -17.54 2.49 13.06
N ASP A 100 -18.04 3.34 13.97
CA ASP A 100 -19.44 3.35 14.41
C ASP A 100 -20.43 3.74 13.30
N VAL A 101 -20.01 4.65 12.41
CA VAL A 101 -20.83 5.07 11.27
C VAL A 101 -20.76 4.01 10.18
N MET A 102 -19.56 3.56 9.84
CA MET A 102 -19.33 2.65 8.73
C MET A 102 -19.93 1.26 8.98
N SER A 103 -19.90 0.77 10.21
CA SER A 103 -20.44 -0.54 10.58
C SER A 103 -21.96 -0.69 10.38
N ARG A 104 -22.69 0.43 10.24
CA ARG A 104 -24.15 0.44 10.01
C ARG A 104 -24.56 -0.04 8.62
N SER A 105 -23.63 0.00 7.65
CA SER A 105 -23.87 -0.47 6.28
C SER A 105 -23.08 -1.74 5.97
N GLU A 106 -23.58 -2.56 5.05
CA GLU A 106 -22.86 -3.74 4.58
C GLU A 106 -21.54 -3.36 3.89
N VAL A 107 -21.56 -2.35 3.02
CA VAL A 107 -20.38 -1.85 2.32
C VAL A 107 -19.33 -1.33 3.31
N GLY A 108 -19.76 -0.62 4.36
CA GLY A 108 -18.84 -0.10 5.37
C GLY A 108 -18.23 -1.21 6.24
N ARG A 109 -18.98 -2.28 6.58
CA ARG A 109 -18.42 -3.46 7.25
C ARG A 109 -17.34 -4.15 6.40
N HIS A 110 -17.56 -4.31 5.10
CA HIS A 110 -16.54 -4.83 4.19
C HIS A 110 -15.31 -3.93 4.10
N THR A 111 -15.53 -2.61 4.04
CA THR A 111 -14.44 -1.61 4.03
C THR A 111 -13.58 -1.71 5.30
N ILE A 112 -14.22 -1.81 6.49
CA ILE A 112 -13.54 -2.02 7.77
C ILE A 112 -12.71 -3.30 7.74
N PHE A 113 -13.30 -4.41 7.27
CA PHE A 113 -12.63 -5.71 7.21
C PHE A 113 -11.37 -5.65 6.33
N GLU A 114 -11.46 -5.10 5.12
CA GLU A 114 -10.34 -5.05 4.18
C GLU A 114 -9.22 -4.12 4.67
N LEU A 115 -9.56 -3.01 5.32
CA LEU A 115 -8.55 -2.11 5.90
C LEU A 115 -7.85 -2.74 7.12
N ASN A 116 -8.59 -3.45 7.98
CA ASN A 116 -7.97 -4.21 9.06
C ASN A 116 -7.07 -5.33 8.51
N HIS A 117 -7.50 -6.00 7.45
CA HIS A 117 -6.69 -6.99 6.78
C HIS A 117 -5.38 -6.38 6.25
N LEU A 118 -5.43 -5.20 5.60
CA LEU A 118 -4.23 -4.46 5.20
C LEU A 118 -3.28 -4.23 6.39
N LEU A 119 -3.77 -3.76 7.54
CA LEU A 119 -2.94 -3.49 8.72
C LEU A 119 -2.31 -4.76 9.29
N ILE A 120 -3.07 -5.86 9.36
CA ILE A 120 -2.59 -7.16 9.83
C ILE A 120 -1.53 -7.69 8.86
N SER A 121 -1.81 -7.71 7.55
CA SER A 121 -0.85 -8.16 6.54
C SER A 121 0.42 -7.31 6.54
N ALA A 122 0.31 -6.00 6.71
CA ALA A 122 1.46 -5.12 6.87
C ALA A 122 2.31 -5.54 8.08
N LYS A 123 1.68 -5.72 9.24
CA LYS A 123 2.37 -6.17 10.46
C LYS A 123 3.07 -7.51 10.25
N HIS A 124 2.40 -8.48 9.62
CA HIS A 124 3.02 -9.77 9.30
C HIS A 124 4.24 -9.61 8.40
N ALA A 125 4.14 -8.80 7.35
CA ALA A 125 5.25 -8.58 6.42
C ALA A 125 6.50 -7.99 7.09
N PHE A 126 6.35 -7.18 8.15
CA PHE A 126 7.49 -6.64 8.91
C PHE A 126 8.05 -7.59 9.97
N VAL A 127 7.25 -8.52 10.48
CA VAL A 127 7.64 -9.41 11.58
C VAL A 127 8.11 -10.78 11.08
N GLU A 128 7.71 -11.19 9.87
CA GLU A 128 8.18 -12.44 9.26
C GLU A 128 9.72 -12.43 9.14
N PRO A 129 10.42 -13.43 9.73
CA PRO A 129 11.84 -13.57 9.54
C PRO A 129 12.14 -13.70 8.05
N HIS A 130 13.10 -12.94 7.55
CA HIS A 130 13.63 -13.18 6.20
C HIS A 130 14.38 -14.51 6.28
N SER A 131 13.79 -15.58 5.75
CA SER A 131 14.49 -16.83 5.55
C SER A 131 15.58 -16.59 4.50
N ASN A 132 16.80 -16.30 4.98
CA ASN A 132 18.01 -16.27 4.16
C ASN A 132 18.30 -17.65 3.55
#